data_AF-A0A5J5PZZ0-F1
#
_entry.id   AF-A0A5J5PZZ0-F1
#
_cell.length_a   1.000
_cell.length_b   1.000
_cell.length_c   1.000
_cell.angle_alpha   90.00
_cell.angle_beta   90.00
_cell.angle_gamma   90.00
#
_symmetry.space_group_name_H-M   'P 1'
#
loop_
_entity.id
_entity.type
_entity.pdbx_description
1 polymer ?
#
loop_
_entity_poly.entity_id
_entity_poly.type
_entity_poly.pdbx_seq_one_letter_code
_entity_poly.pdbx_strand_id
1 'polypeptide(L)'
;MHTTQWPSLKQMDIIECLKVQIFTPQCPESQVGISNQQPLFCVNEDTFLVLEELTLKTNDMVKRICDGQLSLQCFQNLNALNLHCFRKRSTTLPYCFIRSLPKLQKLVINNASISEIVRSEGLIEEERHTSVFYHLKDLRLSQLQELSLKTFKPSLLSFKNLTTLEVSRCHGFINLIACSTAKCLTLLERLSIDDCEMIEEIIACEAEEI
;
A
#
# COMPACT_ATOMS: atom_id res chain seq x y z
N MET A 1 26.85 -12.13 15.31
CA MET A 1 25.76 -11.61 14.46
C MET A 1 26.08 -10.15 14.13
N HIS A 2 25.96 -9.75 12.87
CA HIS A 2 26.24 -8.36 12.46
C HIS A 2 24.93 -7.57 12.44
N THR A 3 24.76 -6.65 13.39
CA THR A 3 23.79 -5.57 13.27
C THR A 3 24.30 -4.67 12.16
N THR A 4 23.73 -4.79 10.96
CA THR A 4 24.13 -3.95 9.84
C THR A 4 23.37 -2.63 9.95
N GLN A 5 24.12 -1.54 10.11
CA GLN A 5 23.57 -0.19 10.04
C GLN A 5 23.78 0.33 8.64
N TRP A 6 22.71 0.81 8.01
CA TRP A 6 22.76 1.38 6.66
C TRP A 6 22.36 2.86 6.70
N PRO A 7 23.20 3.74 7.28
CA PRO A 7 22.85 5.14 7.56
C PRO A 7 22.57 5.97 6.30
N SER A 8 22.85 5.45 5.10
CA SER A 8 22.62 6.12 3.82
C SER A 8 21.61 5.39 2.91
N LEU A 9 20.96 4.32 3.39
CA LEU A 9 20.03 3.54 2.58
C LEU A 9 18.67 4.24 2.48
N LYS A 10 18.49 5.01 1.41
CA LYS A 10 17.24 5.72 1.11
C LYS A 10 16.24 4.90 0.31
N GLN A 11 16.69 3.93 -0.46
CA GLN A 11 15.85 3.12 -1.32
C GLN A 11 16.14 1.64 -1.10
N MET A 12 15.09 0.84 -0.99
CA MET A 12 15.18 -0.61 -0.80
C MET A 12 14.18 -1.32 -1.69
N ASP A 13 14.67 -2.22 -2.53
CA ASP A 13 13.84 -3.05 -3.40
C ASP A 13 13.97 -4.52 -2.98
N ILE A 14 12.82 -5.15 -2.69
CA ILE A 14 12.73 -6.55 -2.31
C ILE A 14 11.93 -7.28 -3.37
N ILE A 15 12.62 -8.04 -4.21
CA ILE A 15 12.04 -8.65 -5.40
C ILE A 15 12.14 -10.17 -5.30
N GLU A 16 10.98 -10.82 -5.31
CA GLU A 16 10.83 -12.29 -5.43
C GLU A 16 11.56 -13.10 -4.33
N CYS A 17 11.80 -12.50 -3.17
CA CYS A 17 12.47 -13.13 -2.03
C CYS A 17 11.52 -14.06 -1.24
N LEU A 18 11.12 -15.20 -1.83
CA LEU A 18 10.11 -16.12 -1.27
C LEU A 18 10.62 -17.00 -0.11
N LYS A 19 11.92 -17.26 -0.04
CA LYS A 19 12.55 -18.13 0.97
C LYS A 19 13.16 -17.36 2.14
N VAL A 20 13.21 -16.04 2.03
CA VAL A 20 13.99 -15.19 2.91
C VAL A 20 13.08 -14.51 3.91
N GLN A 21 13.33 -14.75 5.20
CA GLN A 21 12.82 -13.89 6.26
C GLN A 21 13.67 -12.61 6.27
N ILE A 22 13.15 -11.52 5.71
CA ILE A 22 13.92 -10.26 5.59
C ILE A 22 13.81 -9.43 6.86
N PHE A 23 12.67 -9.50 7.53
CA PHE A 23 12.38 -8.71 8.72
C PHE A 23 11.82 -9.65 9.78
N THR A 24 12.41 -9.63 10.98
CA THR A 24 11.92 -10.36 12.15
C THR A 24 11.99 -9.41 13.35
N PRO A 25 10.91 -9.21 14.12
CA PRO A 25 10.87 -8.23 15.20
C PRO A 25 11.80 -8.55 16.37
N GLN A 26 12.34 -9.77 16.43
CA GLN A 26 13.23 -10.23 17.48
C GLN A 26 14.28 -11.13 16.85
N CYS A 27 15.58 -10.84 17.04
CA CYS A 27 16.58 -11.89 16.84
C CYS A 27 16.20 -13.03 17.80
N PRO A 28 16.03 -14.28 17.34
CA PRO A 28 15.90 -15.38 18.28
C PRO A 28 17.19 -15.43 19.09
N GLU A 29 17.11 -15.12 20.38
CA GLU A 29 18.15 -15.50 21.32
C GLU A 29 18.38 -17.00 21.14
N SER A 30 19.65 -17.37 20.99
CA SER A 30 20.11 -18.71 20.65
C SER A 30 19.37 -19.79 21.44
N GLN A 31 18.29 -20.32 20.89
CA GLN A 31 17.65 -21.53 21.37
C GLN A 31 17.81 -22.61 20.31
N VAL A 32 18.50 -23.65 20.75
CA VAL A 32 18.79 -24.88 20.03
C VAL A 32 17.46 -25.52 19.64
N GLY A 33 17.03 -25.29 18.40
CA GLY A 33 15.79 -25.83 17.86
C GLY A 33 15.84 -25.80 16.35
N ILE A 34 15.79 -26.99 15.75
CA ILE A 34 16.07 -27.26 14.33
C ILE A 34 15.01 -26.59 13.45
N SER A 35 15.29 -25.37 12.98
CA SER A 35 14.62 -24.76 11.82
C SER A 35 15.65 -23.94 11.04
N ASN A 36 15.89 -24.33 9.79
CA ASN A 36 16.91 -23.73 8.91
C ASN A 36 16.51 -22.36 8.32
N GLN A 37 15.65 -21.59 9.00
CA GLN A 37 15.27 -20.25 8.56
C GLN A 37 15.92 -19.21 9.48
N GLN A 38 17.14 -18.80 9.12
CA GLN A 38 17.76 -17.61 9.70
C GLN A 38 17.31 -16.38 8.89
N PRO A 39 16.89 -15.29 9.56
CA PRO A 39 16.60 -14.04 8.88
C PRO A 39 17.88 -13.44 8.27
N LEU A 40 17.76 -12.80 7.10
CA LEU A 40 18.91 -12.12 6.48
C LEU A 40 19.38 -10.92 7.29
N PHE A 41 18.44 -10.25 7.99
CA PHE A 41 18.71 -9.07 8.80
C PHE A 41 17.95 -9.16 10.12
N CYS A 42 18.65 -8.91 11.23
CA CYS A 42 17.97 -8.49 12.44
C CYS A 42 17.62 -7.02 12.30
N VAL A 43 16.34 -6.69 12.46
CA VAL A 43 15.83 -5.35 12.23
C VAL A 43 15.48 -4.76 13.58
N ASN A 44 16.27 -3.79 14.00
CA ASN A 44 16.02 -2.96 15.16
C ASN A 44 15.10 -1.81 14.73
N GLU A 45 14.38 -1.19 15.68
CA GLU A 45 13.51 -0.03 15.43
C GLU A 45 14.22 1.08 14.64
N ASP A 46 15.53 1.25 14.82
CA ASP A 46 16.33 2.31 14.20
C ASP A 46 16.87 2.00 12.79
N THR A 47 16.71 0.76 12.29
CA THR A 47 17.49 0.27 11.13
C THR A 47 17.11 0.95 9.81
N PHE A 48 15.84 1.34 9.66
CA PHE A 48 15.29 1.89 8.42
C PHE A 48 14.79 3.33 8.55
N LEU A 49 15.21 4.04 9.60
CA LEU A 49 14.77 5.41 9.83
C LEU A 49 15.13 6.37 8.69
N VAL A 50 16.16 6.08 7.87
CA VAL A 50 16.53 6.92 6.71
C VAL A 50 15.89 6.48 5.39
N LEU A 51 15.11 5.39 5.40
CA LEU A 51 14.51 4.84 4.19
C LEU A 51 13.36 5.74 3.72
N GLU A 52 13.44 6.16 2.46
CA GLU A 52 12.51 7.06 1.80
C GLU A 52 11.60 6.30 0.82
N GLU A 53 12.13 5.27 0.14
CA GLU A 53 11.41 4.47 -0.86
C GLU A 53 11.56 2.96 -0.61
N LEU A 54 10.43 2.25 -0.65
CA LEU A 54 10.37 0.80 -0.47
C LEU A 54 9.58 0.17 -1.62
N THR A 55 10.22 -0.73 -2.35
CA THR A 55 9.55 -1.56 -3.35
C THR A 55 9.43 -3.00 -2.84
N LEU A 56 8.22 -3.52 -2.78
CA LEU A 56 7.93 -4.90 -2.44
C LEU A 56 7.31 -5.59 -3.65
N LYS A 57 8.09 -6.47 -4.26
CA LYS A 57 7.65 -7.32 -5.38
C LYS A 57 7.55 -8.76 -4.90
N THR A 58 6.34 -9.23 -4.59
CA THR A 58 6.11 -10.51 -3.89
C THR A 58 4.83 -11.22 -4.33
N ASN A 59 4.78 -12.53 -4.11
CA ASN A 59 3.58 -13.33 -4.37
C ASN A 59 2.53 -13.25 -3.23
N ASP A 60 2.92 -12.78 -2.04
CA ASP A 60 2.04 -12.68 -0.88
C ASP A 60 2.54 -11.57 0.06
N MET A 61 2.09 -10.35 -0.19
CA MET A 61 2.50 -9.16 0.55
C MET A 61 1.84 -9.10 1.92
N VAL A 62 0.55 -9.46 2.00
CA VAL A 62 -0.25 -9.42 3.22
C VAL A 62 0.30 -10.41 4.23
N LYS A 63 0.71 -11.62 3.79
CA LYS A 63 1.38 -12.56 4.69
C LYS A 63 2.64 -11.96 5.33
N ARG A 64 3.45 -11.21 4.58
CA ARG A 64 4.66 -10.59 5.13
C ARG A 64 4.37 -9.41 6.07
N ILE A 65 3.33 -8.63 5.78
CA ILE A 65 2.92 -7.50 6.62
C ILE A 65 2.18 -7.99 7.88
N CYS A 66 1.28 -8.97 7.75
CA CYS A 66 0.42 -9.48 8.82
C CYS A 66 1.07 -10.56 9.69
N ASP A 67 2.00 -11.37 9.20
CA ASP A 67 2.72 -12.37 10.02
C ASP A 67 3.79 -11.71 10.94
N GLY A 68 3.72 -10.38 11.12
CA GLY A 68 4.62 -9.63 11.99
C GLY A 68 6.06 -9.54 11.50
N GLN A 69 6.35 -9.85 10.23
CA GLN A 69 7.72 -9.75 9.72
C GLN A 69 8.16 -8.28 9.70
N LEU A 70 7.31 -7.36 9.25
CA LEU A 70 7.62 -5.93 9.22
C LEU A 70 7.19 -5.24 10.51
N SER A 71 8.14 -4.79 11.33
CA SER A 71 7.83 -3.88 12.43
C SER A 71 7.34 -2.55 11.86
N LEU A 72 6.12 -2.19 12.26
CA LEU A 72 5.43 -0.97 11.86
C LEU A 72 6.23 0.30 12.20
N GLN A 73 7.15 0.24 13.15
CA GLN A 73 7.89 1.41 13.64
C GLN A 73 9.14 1.76 12.80
N CYS A 74 9.56 0.91 11.87
CA CYS A 74 10.83 1.09 11.15
C CYS A 74 10.77 2.11 9.99
N PHE A 75 9.58 2.49 9.51
CA PHE A 75 9.40 3.24 8.26
C PHE A 75 8.94 4.69 8.46
N GLN A 76 9.44 5.37 9.49
CA GLN A 76 8.96 6.71 9.88
C GLN A 76 9.23 7.81 8.84
N ASN A 77 10.23 7.62 7.96
CA ASN A 77 10.58 8.55 6.90
C ASN A 77 10.18 8.08 5.49
N LEU A 78 9.48 6.94 5.40
CA LEU A 78 9.07 6.40 4.11
C LEU A 78 8.05 7.33 3.45
N ASN A 79 8.38 7.82 2.26
CA ASN A 79 7.53 8.71 1.48
C ASN A 79 6.95 8.02 0.24
N ALA A 80 7.59 6.95 -0.24
CA ALA A 80 7.15 6.19 -1.41
C ALA A 80 7.08 4.69 -1.12
N LEU A 81 5.95 4.08 -1.48
CA LEU A 81 5.73 2.65 -1.34
C LEU A 81 5.25 2.08 -2.68
N ASN A 82 6.01 1.14 -3.24
CA ASN A 82 5.68 0.47 -4.49
C ASN A 82 5.39 -1.01 -4.23
N LEU A 83 4.22 -1.47 -4.62
CA LEU A 83 3.72 -2.81 -4.34
C LEU A 83 3.41 -3.54 -5.65
N HIS A 84 4.15 -4.62 -5.91
CA HIS A 84 3.95 -5.47 -7.08
C HIS A 84 3.57 -6.89 -6.63
N CYS A 85 2.35 -7.30 -6.93
CA CYS A 85 1.85 -8.64 -6.63
C CYS A 85 1.82 -9.50 -7.91
N PHE A 86 1.88 -10.84 -7.83
CA PHE A 86 1.73 -11.71 -9.02
C PHE A 86 0.75 -12.87 -8.84
N ARG A 87 0.09 -13.01 -7.69
CA ARG A 87 -0.84 -14.12 -7.44
C ARG A 87 -2.28 -13.67 -7.24
N LYS A 88 -3.17 -14.56 -7.69
CA LYS A 88 -4.64 -14.45 -7.74
C LYS A 88 -5.35 -14.55 -6.37
N ARG A 89 -4.67 -14.33 -5.24
CA ARG A 89 -5.36 -14.32 -3.94
C ARG A 89 -5.72 -12.88 -3.61
N SER A 90 -6.97 -12.67 -3.18
CA SER A 90 -7.44 -11.35 -2.78
C SER A 90 -6.55 -10.83 -1.64
N THR A 91 -5.83 -9.75 -1.91
CA THR A 91 -4.97 -9.09 -0.93
C THR A 91 -5.51 -7.70 -0.67
N THR A 92 -5.32 -7.17 0.53
CA THR A 92 -5.75 -5.84 0.93
C THR A 92 -4.71 -5.32 1.90
N LEU A 93 -4.40 -4.03 1.90
CA LEU A 93 -3.47 -3.48 2.88
C LEU A 93 -4.13 -3.44 4.27
N PRO A 94 -3.50 -3.99 5.31
CA PRO A 94 -3.99 -3.84 6.67
C PRO A 94 -3.93 -2.38 7.10
N TYR A 95 -4.97 -1.90 7.78
CA TYR A 95 -5.01 -0.54 8.30
C TYR A 95 -3.82 -0.19 9.20
N CYS A 96 -3.41 -1.13 10.07
CA CYS A 96 -2.27 -0.95 10.97
C CYS A 96 -0.95 -0.67 10.23
N PHE A 97 -0.78 -1.28 9.05
CA PHE A 97 0.38 -1.04 8.20
C PHE A 97 0.35 0.35 7.58
N ILE A 98 -0.82 0.81 7.14
CA ILE A 98 -0.94 2.16 6.60
C ILE A 98 -0.68 3.22 7.67
N ARG A 99 -1.28 3.05 8.86
CA ARG A 99 -1.10 3.97 9.98
C ARG A 99 0.37 4.13 10.39
N SER A 100 1.21 3.14 10.08
CA SER A 100 2.63 3.16 10.39
C SER A 100 3.49 3.90 9.36
N LEU A 101 2.88 4.49 8.33
CA LEU A 101 3.56 5.23 7.26
C LEU A 101 3.15 6.72 7.30
N PRO A 102 3.51 7.46 8.36
CA PRO A 102 2.98 8.79 8.61
C PRO A 102 3.38 9.84 7.56
N LYS A 103 4.43 9.57 6.76
CA LYS A 103 4.95 10.49 5.74
C LYS A 103 4.69 10.03 4.31
N LEU A 104 3.86 9.00 4.10
CA LEU A 104 3.66 8.46 2.77
C LEU A 104 2.97 9.49 1.85
N GLN A 105 3.62 9.80 0.73
CA GLN A 105 3.13 10.71 -0.29
C GLN A 105 2.87 10.00 -1.62
N LYS A 106 3.53 8.86 -1.88
CA LYS A 106 3.38 8.08 -3.10
C LYS A 106 3.03 6.63 -2.79
N LEU A 107 1.96 6.15 -3.41
CA LEU A 107 1.53 4.76 -3.35
C LEU A 107 1.35 4.21 -4.76
N VAL A 108 2.09 3.16 -5.08
CA VAL A 108 1.98 2.43 -6.34
C VAL A 108 1.54 1.00 -6.06
N ILE A 109 0.47 0.56 -6.72
CA ILE A 109 -0.01 -0.82 -6.63
C ILE A 109 -0.14 -1.38 -8.05
N ASN A 110 0.53 -2.51 -8.28
CA ASN A 110 0.64 -3.12 -9.60
C ASN A 110 0.38 -4.63 -9.55
N ASN A 111 -0.41 -5.12 -10.50
CA ASN A 111 -0.63 -6.54 -10.79
C ASN A 111 -1.18 -7.33 -9.59
N ALA A 112 -2.10 -6.73 -8.84
CA ALA A 112 -2.67 -7.32 -7.64
C ALA A 112 -4.15 -7.69 -7.84
N SER A 113 -4.53 -8.89 -7.40
CA SER A 113 -5.92 -9.24 -7.14
C SER A 113 -6.33 -8.56 -5.83
N ILE A 114 -6.74 -7.30 -5.91
CA ILE A 114 -7.31 -6.58 -4.77
C ILE A 114 -8.71 -6.11 -5.16
N SER A 115 -9.69 -6.40 -4.31
CA SER A 115 -10.99 -5.76 -4.40
C SER A 115 -10.98 -4.46 -3.61
N GLU A 116 -10.28 -4.39 -2.47
CA GLU A 116 -10.18 -3.20 -1.62
C GLU A 116 -8.70 -2.86 -1.35
N ILE A 117 -8.32 -1.59 -1.45
CA ILE A 117 -6.93 -1.16 -1.20
C ILE A 117 -6.57 -1.27 0.28
N VAL A 118 -7.45 -0.79 1.17
CA VAL A 118 -7.23 -0.80 2.63
C VAL A 118 -8.39 -1.51 3.30
N ARG A 119 -8.10 -2.56 4.08
CA ARG A 119 -9.13 -3.27 4.85
C ARG A 119 -9.48 -2.49 6.12
N SER A 120 -10.76 -2.19 6.33
CA SER A 120 -11.28 -1.40 7.47
C SER A 120 -11.70 -2.23 8.70
N GLU A 121 -11.45 -3.54 8.69
CA GLU A 121 -11.85 -4.45 9.78
C GLU A 121 -11.06 -4.15 11.06
N GLY A 122 -11.76 -4.10 12.20
CA GLY A 122 -11.16 -3.82 13.51
C GLY A 122 -11.08 -2.34 13.90
N LEU A 123 -11.56 -1.42 13.05
CA LEU A 123 -11.66 0.00 13.37
C LEU A 123 -12.84 0.30 14.30
N ILE A 124 -12.53 0.97 15.42
CA ILE A 124 -13.51 1.68 16.25
C ILE A 124 -14.17 2.79 15.43
N GLU A 125 -15.45 3.09 15.69
CA GLU A 125 -16.29 3.96 14.84
C GLU A 125 -15.67 5.33 14.56
N GLU A 126 -14.92 5.90 15.51
CA GLU A 126 -14.22 7.17 15.38
C GLU A 126 -13.08 7.14 14.34
N GLU A 127 -12.41 5.99 14.18
CA GLU A 127 -11.33 5.78 13.22
C GLU A 127 -11.83 5.47 11.79
N ARG A 128 -13.13 5.21 11.61
CA ARG A 128 -13.72 4.92 10.29
C ARG A 128 -13.88 6.16 9.41
N HIS A 129 -13.83 7.34 10.03
CA HIS A 129 -14.00 8.63 9.37
C HIS A 129 -12.69 9.41 9.24
N THR A 130 -11.61 8.91 9.83
CA THR A 130 -10.28 9.50 9.72
C THR A 130 -9.54 8.86 8.56
N SER A 131 -9.20 9.66 7.56
CA SER A 131 -8.40 9.17 6.44
C SER A 131 -7.01 8.77 6.93
N VAL A 132 -6.46 7.64 6.49
CA VAL A 132 -5.15 7.19 6.98
C VAL A 132 -3.97 7.71 6.17
N PHE A 133 -4.23 8.24 4.98
CA PHE A 133 -3.21 8.75 4.07
C PHE A 133 -3.30 10.27 3.87
N TYR A 134 -3.25 11.04 4.95
CA TYR A 134 -3.43 12.51 4.89
C TYR A 134 -2.45 13.22 3.94
N HIS A 135 -1.28 12.65 3.68
CA HIS A 135 -0.23 13.27 2.86
C HIS A 135 -0.11 12.70 1.45
N LEU A 136 -1.00 11.79 1.04
CA LEU A 136 -0.90 11.16 -0.28
C LEU A 136 -1.11 12.17 -1.40
N LYS A 137 -0.13 12.23 -2.31
CA LYS A 137 -0.08 13.12 -3.47
C LYS A 137 -0.09 12.36 -4.79
N ASP A 138 0.55 11.19 -4.84
CA ASP A 138 0.70 10.37 -6.05
C ASP A 138 0.14 8.97 -5.80
N LEU A 139 -0.96 8.64 -6.49
CA LEU A 139 -1.58 7.32 -6.46
C LEU A 139 -1.54 6.70 -7.86
N ARG A 140 -0.92 5.53 -7.98
CA ARG A 140 -0.82 4.80 -9.25
C ARG A 140 -1.32 3.38 -9.08
N LEU A 141 -2.29 3.03 -9.91
CA LEU A 141 -2.97 1.74 -9.90
C LEU A 141 -2.79 1.10 -11.27
N SER A 142 -2.24 -0.10 -11.31
CA SER A 142 -2.03 -0.81 -12.57
C SER A 142 -2.40 -2.29 -12.48
N GLN A 143 -3.09 -2.83 -13.48
CA GLN A 143 -3.41 -4.26 -13.58
C GLN A 143 -4.19 -4.77 -12.36
N LEU A 144 -5.21 -4.03 -11.92
CA LEU A 144 -6.07 -4.37 -10.78
C LEU A 144 -7.46 -4.77 -11.26
N GLN A 145 -7.62 -6.04 -11.62
CA GLN A 145 -8.82 -6.52 -12.33
C GLN A 145 -10.07 -6.62 -11.46
N GLU A 146 -9.89 -6.80 -10.15
CA GLU A 146 -11.00 -6.94 -9.18
C GLU A 146 -11.38 -5.61 -8.53
N LEU A 147 -10.60 -4.55 -8.75
CA LEU A 147 -10.83 -3.23 -8.15
C LEU A 147 -11.88 -2.48 -8.98
N SER A 148 -12.94 -2.03 -8.31
CA SER A 148 -14.06 -1.30 -8.92
C SER A 148 -14.43 -0.10 -8.06
N LEU A 149 -15.28 0.80 -8.58
CA LEU A 149 -15.76 1.95 -7.80
C LEU A 149 -16.44 1.55 -6.48
N LYS A 150 -17.17 0.43 -6.45
CA LYS A 150 -17.88 -0.05 -5.24
C LYS A 150 -16.93 -0.43 -4.11
N THR A 151 -15.74 -0.88 -4.47
CA THR A 151 -14.76 -1.44 -3.54
C THR A 151 -13.57 -0.50 -3.34
N PHE A 152 -13.38 0.45 -4.25
CA PHE A 152 -12.52 1.60 -4.08
C PHE A 152 -13.19 2.56 -3.10
N LYS A 153 -12.64 2.66 -1.87
CA LYS A 153 -13.12 3.56 -0.82
C LYS A 153 -12.13 4.72 -0.59
N PRO A 154 -12.29 5.84 -1.30
CA PRO A 154 -11.50 7.07 -1.17
C PRO A 154 -11.46 7.66 0.25
N SER A 155 -12.46 7.38 1.09
CA SER A 155 -12.54 7.89 2.46
C SER A 155 -11.30 7.55 3.30
N LEU A 156 -10.68 6.39 3.04
CA LEU A 156 -9.46 5.95 3.73
C LEU A 156 -8.18 6.56 3.12
N LEU A 157 -8.21 6.99 1.86
CA LEU A 157 -7.03 7.45 1.13
C LEU A 157 -6.79 8.98 1.14
N SER A 158 -7.70 9.77 1.73
CA SER A 158 -7.67 11.26 1.72
C SER A 158 -7.26 11.87 0.38
N PHE A 159 -8.21 11.99 -0.56
CA PHE A 159 -7.93 12.60 -1.86
C PHE A 159 -7.74 14.12 -1.87
N LYS A 160 -7.87 14.77 -0.71
CA LYS A 160 -7.73 16.23 -0.56
C LYS A 160 -6.37 16.77 -1.04
N ASN A 161 -5.30 15.99 -0.88
CA ASN A 161 -3.94 16.38 -1.23
C ASN A 161 -3.42 15.68 -2.49
N LEU A 162 -4.26 14.91 -3.18
CA LEU A 162 -3.84 14.14 -4.33
C LEU A 162 -3.61 15.07 -5.53
N THR A 163 -2.39 15.06 -6.07
CA THR A 163 -2.01 15.84 -7.25
C THR A 163 -1.88 14.97 -8.50
N THR A 164 -1.61 13.67 -8.33
CA THR A 164 -1.47 12.70 -9.43
C THR A 164 -2.31 11.45 -9.17
N LEU A 165 -3.14 11.10 -10.15
CA LEU A 165 -3.85 9.83 -10.23
C LEU A 165 -3.55 9.16 -11.57
N GLU A 166 -2.90 8.00 -11.52
CA GLU A 166 -2.69 7.14 -12.69
C GLU A 166 -3.44 5.82 -12.52
N VAL A 167 -4.24 5.46 -13.53
CA VAL A 167 -4.93 4.17 -13.59
C VAL A 167 -4.63 3.53 -14.94
N SER A 168 -4.08 2.32 -14.93
CA SER A 168 -3.74 1.60 -16.17
C SER A 168 -4.12 0.12 -16.13
N ARG A 169 -4.68 -0.44 -17.21
CA ARG A 169 -5.02 -1.89 -17.26
C ARG A 169 -5.93 -2.35 -16.11
N CYS A 170 -6.81 -1.49 -15.60
CA CYS A 170 -7.73 -1.81 -14.51
C CYS A 170 -9.14 -1.99 -15.05
N HIS A 171 -9.48 -3.21 -15.50
CA HIS A 171 -10.75 -3.47 -16.18
C HIS A 171 -11.95 -3.64 -15.23
N GLY A 172 -11.75 -3.56 -13.91
CA GLY A 172 -12.87 -3.61 -12.94
C GLY A 172 -13.63 -2.28 -12.79
N PHE A 173 -13.11 -1.17 -13.34
CA PHE A 173 -13.75 0.13 -13.28
C PHE A 173 -14.68 0.34 -14.48
N ILE A 174 -15.98 0.50 -14.22
CA ILE A 174 -16.95 1.06 -15.18
C ILE A 174 -16.93 2.59 -15.09
N ASN A 175 -16.92 3.10 -13.86
CA ASN A 175 -16.68 4.51 -13.57
C ASN A 175 -15.45 4.63 -12.66
N LEU A 176 -14.58 5.59 -12.90
CA LEU A 176 -13.33 5.69 -12.13
C LEU A 176 -13.57 6.18 -10.68
N ILE A 177 -14.35 7.24 -10.51
CA ILE A 177 -14.66 7.85 -9.20
C ILE A 177 -16.12 8.27 -9.10
N ALA A 178 -16.64 8.31 -7.87
CA ALA A 178 -17.95 8.89 -7.58
C ALA A 178 -17.86 10.42 -7.51
N CYS A 179 -18.97 11.11 -7.82
CA CYS A 179 -19.06 12.58 -7.74
C CYS A 179 -18.66 13.14 -6.37
N SER A 180 -19.08 12.48 -5.29
CA SER A 180 -18.69 12.84 -3.92
C SER A 180 -17.17 12.82 -3.70
N THR A 181 -16.48 11.90 -4.36
CA THR A 181 -15.02 11.78 -4.32
C THR A 181 -14.35 12.80 -5.23
N ALA A 182 -14.91 13.05 -6.40
CA ALA A 182 -14.41 14.07 -7.33
C ALA A 182 -14.37 15.46 -6.69
N LYS A 183 -15.37 15.80 -5.86
CA LYS A 183 -15.40 17.05 -5.07
C LYS A 183 -14.21 17.20 -4.11
N CYS A 184 -13.54 16.11 -3.73
CA CYS A 184 -12.36 16.13 -2.86
C CYS A 184 -11.04 16.24 -3.63
N LEU A 185 -11.02 16.00 -4.94
CA LEU A 185 -9.81 16.03 -5.79
C LEU A 185 -9.44 17.45 -6.24
N THR A 186 -9.50 18.43 -5.33
CA THR A 186 -9.35 19.86 -5.64
C THR A 186 -7.93 20.27 -6.04
N LEU A 187 -6.92 19.45 -5.70
CA LEU A 187 -5.52 19.69 -6.02
C LEU A 187 -5.00 18.78 -7.14
N LEU A 188 -5.87 18.03 -7.83
CA LEU A 188 -5.46 17.09 -8.86
C LEU A 188 -4.92 17.85 -10.08
N GLU A 189 -3.63 17.70 -10.35
CA GLU A 189 -2.93 18.33 -11.48
C GLU A 189 -2.81 17.37 -12.67
N ARG A 190 -2.74 16.06 -12.39
CA ARG A 190 -2.55 15.04 -13.41
C ARG A 190 -3.47 13.84 -13.20
N LEU A 191 -4.32 13.60 -14.19
CA LEU A 191 -5.12 12.39 -14.34
C LEU A 191 -4.66 11.64 -15.59
N SER A 192 -4.26 10.37 -15.44
CA SER A 192 -3.90 9.51 -16.56
C SER A 192 -4.70 8.21 -16.47
N ILE A 193 -5.41 7.88 -17.55
CA ILE A 193 -6.15 6.64 -17.69
C ILE A 193 -5.65 5.97 -18.97
N ASP A 194 -5.12 4.76 -18.86
CA ASP A 194 -4.49 4.04 -19.96
C ASP A 194 -5.00 2.59 -20.01
N ASP A 195 -5.39 2.10 -21.18
CA ASP A 195 -5.72 0.68 -21.38
C ASP A 195 -6.77 0.13 -20.37
N CYS A 196 -7.81 0.91 -20.06
CA CYS A 196 -8.87 0.53 -19.12
C CYS A 196 -10.18 0.27 -19.88
N GLU A 197 -10.28 -0.91 -20.51
CA GLU A 197 -11.33 -1.28 -21.47
C GLU A 197 -12.78 -1.08 -21.00
N MET A 198 -13.06 -1.20 -19.69
CA MET A 198 -14.42 -1.15 -19.16
C MET A 198 -14.87 0.24 -18.72
N ILE A 199 -13.98 1.26 -18.71
CA ILE A 199 -14.35 2.60 -18.25
C ILE A 199 -15.25 3.28 -19.29
N GLU A 200 -16.49 3.56 -18.90
CA GLU A 200 -17.46 4.32 -19.70
C GLU A 200 -17.51 5.80 -19.29
N GLU A 201 -17.31 6.09 -18.00
CA GLU A 201 -17.30 7.46 -17.47
C GLU A 201 -16.17 7.64 -16.45
N ILE A 202 -15.59 8.85 -16.39
CA ILE A 202 -14.59 9.15 -15.36
C ILE A 202 -15.27 9.40 -14.00
N ILE A 203 -16.38 10.14 -14.00
CA ILE A 203 -17.10 10.53 -12.79
C ILE A 203 -18.53 10.01 -12.89
N ALA A 204 -18.93 9.15 -11.95
CA ALA A 204 -20.33 8.75 -11.76
C ALA A 204 -21.06 9.76 -10.87
N CYS A 205 -22.03 10.46 -11.44
CA CYS A 205 -23.00 11.27 -10.71
C CYS A 205 -24.33 10.54 -10.71
N GLU A 206 -24.80 10.10 -9.54
CA GLU A 206 -26.22 9.78 -9.42
C GLU A 206 -26.99 11.10 -9.63
N ALA A 207 -28.01 11.08 -10.50
CA ALA A 207 -28.90 12.22 -10.64
C ALA A 207 -29.52 12.49 -9.27
N GLU A 208 -29.37 13.70 -8.75
CA GLU A 208 -30.09 14.15 -7.57
C GLU A 208 -31.59 14.01 -7.88
N GLU A 209 -32.27 13.04 -7.25
CA GLU A 209 -33.74 13.03 -7.25
C GLU A 209 -34.19 14.35 -6.58
N ILE A 210 -34.79 15.21 -7.40
CA ILE A 210 -35.30 16.55 -7.06
C ILE A 210 -36.47 16.43 -6.09
#